data_AF-A0A179GD17-F1
#
_entry.id   AF-A0A179GD17-F1
#
_cell.length_a   1.000
_cell.length_b   1.000
_cell.length_c   1.000
_cell.angle_alpha   90.00
_cell.angle_beta   90.00
_cell.angle_gamma   90.00
#
_symmetry.space_group_name_H-M   'P 1'
#
loop_
_entity.id
_entity.type
_entity.pdbx_description
1 polymer ?
#
loop_
_entity_poly.entity_id
_entity_poly.type
_entity_poly.pdbx_seq_one_letter_code
_entity_poly.pdbx_strand_id
1 'polypeptide(L)'
;MMKLRAFIFVFMMLMLGGAEACKCMMGDTPMHVETRYCCVEVGGFPRGHDCPAGTISKHLSAFSDCCKSMERGFKSDCRCPKGC
;
A
#
# COMPACT_ATOMS: atom_id res chain seq x y z
N MET A 1 43.76 11.27 21.06
CA MET A 1 44.08 10.83 19.67
C MET A 1 43.33 9.53 19.39
N MET A 2 42.14 9.58 18.80
CA MET A 2 41.43 8.39 18.32
C MET A 2 41.29 8.50 16.80
N LYS A 3 41.83 7.48 16.13
CA LYS A 3 42.02 7.41 14.69
C LYS A 3 40.67 7.28 14.00
N LEU A 4 40.44 8.19 13.07
CA LEU A 4 39.44 8.15 12.02
C LEU A 4 39.45 6.77 11.34
N ARG A 5 38.44 5.95 11.64
CA ARG A 5 38.04 4.83 10.79
C ARG A 5 36.78 5.23 10.05
N ALA A 6 37.00 5.95 8.96
CA ALA A 6 36.18 5.95 7.76
C ALA A 6 35.79 4.49 7.41
N PHE A 7 34.66 4.16 6.80
CA PHE A 7 33.60 4.88 6.12
C PHE A 7 32.53 3.79 5.87
N ILE A 8 31.26 4.18 5.71
CA ILE A 8 30.21 3.38 5.04
C ILE A 8 29.63 2.22 5.87
N PHE A 9 28.66 2.52 6.75
CA PHE A 9 27.47 1.68 6.83
C PHE A 9 26.41 2.34 5.96
N VAL A 10 26.32 1.85 4.72
CA VAL A 10 25.36 2.25 3.69
C VAL A 10 23.96 2.30 4.30
N PHE A 11 23.31 3.46 4.16
CA PHE A 11 21.87 3.65 4.27
C PHE A 11 21.15 2.65 3.33
N MET A 12 20.82 1.46 3.83
CA MET A 12 20.11 0.43 3.05
C MET A 12 18.83 -0.02 3.76
N MET A 13 18.08 0.92 4.34
CA MET A 13 16.76 0.66 4.94
C MET A 13 15.59 1.28 4.17
N LEU A 14 15.80 1.89 3.00
CA LEU A 14 14.74 2.63 2.30
C LEU A 14 14.13 1.92 1.08
N MET A 15 14.46 0.65 0.83
CA MET A 15 13.97 -0.08 -0.35
C MET A 15 13.43 -1.47 -0.01
N LEU A 16 12.72 -1.62 1.12
CA LEU A 16 11.62 -2.61 1.18
C LEU A 16 10.35 -1.96 0.59
N GLY A 17 10.48 -1.39 -0.61
CA GLY A 17 9.35 -1.27 -1.51
C GLY A 17 9.17 -2.64 -2.15
N GLY A 18 8.73 -3.62 -1.36
CA GLY A 18 8.06 -4.78 -1.95
C GLY A 18 7.02 -4.23 -2.91
N ALA A 19 6.74 -4.95 -3.98
CA ALA A 19 5.54 -4.65 -4.76
C ALA A 19 4.32 -4.96 -3.86
N GLU A 20 4.10 -4.14 -2.84
CA GLU A 20 2.97 -4.26 -1.93
C GLU A 20 1.74 -4.09 -2.82
N ALA A 21 0.88 -5.09 -2.83
CA ALA A 21 -0.42 -4.99 -3.46
C ALA A 21 -1.42 -4.60 -2.38
N CYS A 22 -2.20 -3.56 -2.65
CA CYS A 22 -3.29 -3.16 -1.79
C CYS A 22 -4.52 -4.03 -2.05
N LYS A 23 -5.22 -4.35 -0.97
CA LYS A 23 -6.49 -5.06 -0.92
C LYS A 23 -7.44 -4.38 0.03
N CYS A 24 -8.72 -4.38 -0.35
CA CYS A 24 -9.78 -4.22 0.61
C CYS A 24 -9.94 -5.53 1.38
N MET A 25 -10.09 -5.42 2.70
CA MET A 25 -10.17 -6.53 3.65
C MET A 25 -11.43 -6.37 4.50
N MET A 26 -12.16 -7.47 4.73
CA MET A 26 -13.20 -7.55 5.74
C MET A 26 -12.71 -8.47 6.87
N GLY A 27 -12.24 -7.88 7.97
CA GLY A 27 -11.41 -8.61 8.94
C GLY A 27 -10.13 -9.10 8.28
N ASP A 28 -9.86 -10.40 8.36
CA ASP A 28 -8.70 -11.04 7.71
C ASP A 28 -9.02 -11.57 6.29
N THR A 29 -10.25 -11.36 5.80
CA THR A 29 -10.68 -11.90 4.52
C THR A 29 -10.46 -10.88 3.39
N PRO A 30 -9.68 -11.21 2.34
CA PRO A 30 -9.48 -10.31 1.21
C PRO A 30 -10.71 -10.25 0.30
N MET A 31 -11.12 -9.03 -0.02
CA MET A 31 -12.33 -8.72 -0.78
C MET A 31 -11.93 -8.34 -2.21
N HIS A 32 -11.87 -9.34 -3.10
CA HIS A 32 -11.26 -9.20 -4.41
C HIS A 32 -12.02 -8.29 -5.37
N VAL A 33 -13.36 -8.32 -5.32
CA VAL A 33 -14.21 -7.50 -6.20
C VAL A 33 -14.03 -6.03 -5.86
N GLU A 34 -14.03 -5.72 -4.57
CA GLU A 34 -13.90 -4.40 -3.98
C GLU A 34 -12.48 -3.87 -4.15
N THR A 35 -11.47 -4.74 -3.96
CA THR A 35 -10.08 -4.42 -4.30
C THR A 35 -9.96 -3.98 -5.76
N ARG A 36 -10.55 -4.74 -6.69
CA ARG A 36 -10.49 -4.42 -8.12
C ARG A 36 -11.22 -3.12 -8.43
N TYR A 37 -12.43 -2.95 -7.89
CA TYR A 37 -13.24 -1.75 -8.05
C TYR A 37 -12.48 -0.50 -7.56
N CYS A 38 -12.04 -0.51 -6.30
CA CYS A 38 -11.32 0.61 -5.70
C CYS A 38 -9.99 0.88 -6.38
N CYS A 39 -9.31 -0.16 -6.90
CA CYS A 39 -8.09 0.04 -7.66
C CYS A 39 -8.33 0.86 -8.93
N VAL A 40 -9.40 0.55 -9.67
CA VAL A 40 -9.78 1.29 -10.89
C VAL A 40 -10.29 2.68 -10.56
N GLU A 41 -11.09 2.82 -9.49
CA GLU A 41 -11.67 4.11 -9.07
C GLU A 41 -10.59 5.16 -8.82
N VAL A 42 -9.49 4.78 -8.19
CA VAL A 42 -8.36 5.68 -7.90
C VAL A 42 -7.34 5.79 -9.06
N GLY A 43 -7.66 5.26 -10.23
CA GLY A 43 -6.83 5.33 -11.44
C GLY A 43 -5.71 4.29 -11.53
N GLY A 44 -5.74 3.25 -10.70
CA GLY A 44 -4.82 2.11 -10.73
C GLY A 44 -5.19 1.04 -11.76
N PHE A 45 -4.28 0.09 -11.95
CA PHE A 45 -4.46 -1.04 -12.87
C PHE A 45 -4.36 -2.36 -12.10
N PRO A 46 -5.51 -2.98 -11.73
CA PRO A 46 -5.50 -4.21 -10.95
C PRO A 46 -4.84 -5.36 -11.73
N ARG A 47 -4.08 -6.19 -11.02
CA ARG A 47 -3.44 -7.40 -11.55
C ARG A 47 -4.00 -8.60 -10.82
N GLY A 48 -4.90 -9.34 -11.48
CA GLY A 48 -5.62 -10.44 -10.83
C GLY A 48 -6.49 -9.92 -9.68
N HIS A 49 -6.13 -10.29 -8.45
CA HIS A 49 -6.83 -9.99 -7.21
C HIS A 49 -6.21 -8.84 -6.40
N ASP A 50 -5.17 -8.23 -6.97
CA ASP A 50 -4.27 -7.32 -6.29
C ASP A 50 -4.33 -5.93 -6.95
N CYS A 51 -4.30 -4.86 -6.14
CA CYS A 51 -4.04 -3.52 -6.64
C CYS A 51 -2.56 -3.16 -6.44
N PRO A 52 -1.70 -3.10 -7.47
CA PRO A 52 -0.29 -2.82 -7.25
C PRO A 52 -0.09 -1.43 -6.65
N ALA A 53 0.42 -1.32 -5.41
CA ALA A 53 0.53 -0.04 -4.69
C ALA A 53 1.39 0.98 -5.46
N GLY A 54 2.36 0.52 -6.25
CA GLY A 54 3.14 1.39 -7.13
C GLY A 54 2.28 2.19 -8.11
N THR A 55 1.20 1.60 -8.62
CA THR A 55 0.27 2.26 -9.57
C THR A 55 -0.62 3.30 -8.89
N ILE A 56 -0.84 3.17 -7.58
CA ILE A 56 -1.72 4.04 -6.79
C ILE A 56 -0.98 4.75 -5.66
N SER A 57 0.34 4.87 -5.73
CA SER A 57 1.20 5.34 -4.63
C SER A 57 0.85 6.74 -4.12
N LYS A 58 0.30 7.59 -5.00
CA LYS A 58 -0.21 8.94 -4.68
C LYS A 58 -1.67 8.96 -4.20
N HIS A 59 -2.36 7.83 -4.31
CA HIS A 59 -3.79 7.66 -4.08
C HIS A 59 -4.10 6.59 -3.02
N LEU A 60 -3.11 6.18 -2.21
CA LEU A 60 -3.30 5.15 -1.17
C LEU A 60 -4.39 5.53 -0.15
N SER A 61 -4.47 6.80 0.24
CA SER A 61 -5.54 7.29 1.12
C SER A 61 -6.91 7.19 0.44
N ALA A 62 -7.01 7.58 -0.83
CA ALA A 62 -8.25 7.45 -1.60
C ALA A 62 -8.66 5.99 -1.78
N PHE A 63 -7.71 5.09 -2.01
CA PHE A 63 -7.98 3.64 -2.10
C PHE A 63 -8.52 3.11 -0.76
N SER A 64 -7.90 3.51 0.35
CA SER A 64 -8.39 3.17 1.69
C SER A 64 -9.80 3.72 1.94
N ASP A 65 -10.10 4.95 1.53
CA ASP A 65 -11.41 5.56 1.71
C ASP A 65 -12.47 4.87 0.85
N CYS A 66 -12.12 4.49 -0.39
CA CYS A 66 -12.96 3.65 -1.23
C CYS A 66 -13.31 2.33 -0.52
N CYS A 67 -12.31 1.59 0.00
CA CYS A 67 -12.59 0.34 0.74
C CYS A 67 -13.58 0.57 1.89
N LYS A 68 -13.38 1.61 2.70
CA LYS A 68 -14.28 1.96 3.83
C LYS A 68 -15.68 2.36 3.39
N SER A 69 -15.84 2.87 2.17
CA SER A 69 -17.13 3.27 1.60
C SER A 69 -17.98 2.09 1.10
N MET A 70 -17.35 0.96 0.77
CA MET A 70 -18.04 -0.22 0.23
C MET A 70 -19.02 -0.82 1.24
N GLU A 71 -18.54 -1.08 2.46
CA GLU A 71 -19.36 -1.60 3.56
C GLU A 71 -18.69 -1.31 4.91
N ARG A 72 -19.49 -1.24 5.98
CA ARG A 72 -18.94 -1.15 7.34
C ARG A 72 -18.06 -2.37 7.64
N GLY A 73 -16.80 -2.08 8.01
CA GLY A 73 -15.84 -3.10 8.39
C GLY A 73 -14.76 -3.35 7.34
N PHE A 74 -14.92 -2.82 6.13
CA PHE A 74 -13.89 -2.90 5.10
C PHE A 74 -12.75 -1.93 5.40
N LYS A 75 -11.51 -2.41 5.23
CA LYS A 75 -10.27 -1.65 5.44
C LYS A 75 -9.25 -1.97 4.36
N SER A 76 -8.39 -1.01 4.03
CA SER A 76 -7.22 -1.29 3.19
C SER A 76 -6.11 -1.93 4.02
N ASP A 77 -5.42 -2.94 3.48
CA ASP A 77 -4.20 -3.51 4.07
C ASP A 77 -2.94 -2.67 3.80
N CYS A 78 -2.98 -1.80 2.79
CA CYS A 78 -1.89 -0.88 2.48
C CYS A 78 -1.71 0.20 3.55
N ARG A 79 -0.45 0.45 3.92
CA ARG A 79 -0.08 1.54 4.83
C ARG A 79 -0.03 2.88 4.07
N CYS A 80 -0.82 3.85 4.52
CA CYS A 80 -0.74 5.22 3.99
C CYS A 80 0.36 6.03 4.70
N PRO A 81 1.27 6.69 3.97
CA PRO A 81 2.38 7.44 4.58
C PRO A 81 1.94 8.67 5.39
N LYS A 82 0.73 9.21 5.14
CA LYS A 82 0.16 10.32 5.91
C LYS A 82 -1.02 9.91 6.82
N GLY A 83 -1.21 8.61 7.03
CA GLY A 83 -2.37 8.07 7.72
C GLY A 83 -3.57 7.91 6.78
N CYS A 84 -4.24 6.78 6.94
CA CYS A 84 -5.62 6.51 6.59
C CYS A 84 -6.28 5.94 7.86
#